data_AF-A0A9D6PLG8-F1
#
_entry.id   AF-A0A9D6PLG8-F1
#
_cell.length_a   1.000
_cell.length_b   1.000
_cell.length_c   1.000
_cell.angle_alpha   90.00
_cell.angle_beta   90.00
_cell.angle_gamma   90.00
#
_symmetry.space_group_name_H-M   'P 1'
#
loop_
_entity.id
_entity.type
_entity.pdbx_description
1 polymer ?
#
loop_
_entity_poly.entity_id
_entity_poly.type
_entity_poly.pdbx_seq_one_letter_code
_entity_poly.pdbx_strand_id
1 'polypeptide(L)' 'MILRELLHGVTAEPVAEVPIAGIACHSKQIRRGDLFVALEGATTDGHAFIDEAIARGASAIVAQEPPFAHRQR' A
#
# COMPACT_ATOMS: atom_id res chain seq x y z
N MET A 1 -11.81 -3.63 8.80
CA MET A 1 -12.42 -2.65 7.87
C MET A 1 -12.23 -3.15 6.45
N ILE A 2 -13.06 -2.77 5.49
CA ILE A 2 -12.89 -3.21 4.09
C ILE A 2 -12.10 -2.15 3.30
N LEU A 3 -11.16 -2.59 2.45
CA LEU A 3 -10.31 -1.69 1.65
C LEU A 3 -11.12 -0.68 0.83
N ARG A 4 -12.22 -1.13 0.22
CA ARG A 4 -13.14 -0.27 -0.54
C ARG A 4 -13.70 0.89 0.30
N GLU A 5 -13.98 0.67 1.58
CA GLU A 5 -14.49 1.71 2.49
C GLU A 5 -13.41 2.76 2.79
N LEU A 6 -12.16 2.33 2.91
CA LEU A 6 -11.01 3.21 3.17
C LEU A 6 -10.68 4.12 2.00
N LEU A 7 -10.88 3.65 0.78
CA LEU A 7 -10.55 4.39 -0.44
C LEU A 7 -11.75 5.15 -1.03
N HIS A 8 -12.86 5.20 -0.30
CA HIS A 8 -14.05 5.93 -0.72
C HIS A 8 -13.72 7.42 -0.92
N GLY A 9 -13.92 7.93 -2.14
CA GLY A 9 -13.63 9.32 -2.51
C GLY A 9 -12.16 9.59 -2.87
N VAL A 10 -11.29 8.57 -2.82
CA VAL A 10 -9.88 8.68 -3.23
C VAL A 10 -9.68 8.23 -4.68
N THR A 11 -10.38 7.17 -5.10
CA THR A 11 -10.35 6.65 -6.47
C THR A 11 -11.75 6.34 -6.99
N ALA A 12 -11.94 6.44 -8.30
CA ALA A 12 -13.14 6.01 -9.01
C ALA A 12 -13.01 4.59 -9.59
N GLU A 13 -11.81 3.99 -9.52
CA GLU A 13 -11.58 2.65 -10.05
C GLU A 13 -12.17 1.56 -9.14
N PRO A 14 -12.57 0.40 -9.70
CA PRO A 14 -12.99 -0.74 -8.91
C PRO A 14 -11.89 -1.22 -7.96
N VAL A 15 -12.20 -1.23 -6.66
CA VAL A 15 -11.31 -1.71 -5.59
C VAL A 15 -11.82 -3.05 -5.07
N ALA A 16 -10.91 -4.01 -4.87
CA ALA A 16 -11.24 -5.31 -4.31
C ALA A 16 -11.73 -5.21 -2.85
N GLU A 17 -12.64 -6.11 -2.47
CA GLU A 17 -13.16 -6.21 -1.10
C GLU A 17 -12.20 -7.00 -0.20
N VAL A 18 -11.08 -6.37 0.15
CA VAL A 18 -10.04 -6.97 0.98
C VAL A 18 -10.21 -6.53 2.45
N PRO A 19 -10.26 -7.46 3.42
CA PRO A 19 -10.20 -7.11 4.83
C PRO A 19 -8.85 -6.49 5.22
N ILE A 20 -8.91 -5.32 5.84
CA ILE A 20 -7.76 -4.59 6.37
C ILE A 20 -7.84 -4.55 7.89
N ALA A 21 -6.74 -4.93 8.55
CA ALA A 21 -6.61 -4.97 10.01
C ALA A 21 -6.01 -3.69 10.60
N GLY A 22 -5.22 -2.97 9.82
CA GLY A 22 -4.54 -1.74 10.19
C GLY A 22 -3.98 -1.00 8.98
N ILE A 23 -3.47 0.21 9.18
CA ILE A 23 -2.88 1.05 8.13
C ILE A 23 -1.53 1.54 8.64
N ALA A 24 -0.47 1.41 7.84
CA ALA A 24 0.84 1.97 8.16
C ALA A 24 1.51 2.56 6.91
N CYS A 25 2.27 3.64 7.10
CA CYS A 25 3.14 4.23 6.08
C CYS A 25 4.62 3.88 6.28
N HIS A 26 4.96 3.18 7.37
CA HIS A 26 6.31 2.66 7.61
C HIS A 26 6.29 1.12 7.56
N SER A 27 7.07 0.52 6.67
CA SER A 27 7.14 -0.93 6.45
C SER A 27 7.37 -1.74 7.74
N LYS A 28 8.27 -1.29 8.61
CA LYS A 28 8.58 -1.91 9.92
C LYS A 28 7.38 -2.00 10.87
N GLN A 29 6.34 -1.20 10.67
CA GLN A 29 5.12 -1.23 11.49
C GLN A 29 4.04 -2.15 10.92
N ILE A 30 4.20 -2.63 9.68
CA ILE A 30 3.26 -3.53 9.02
C ILE A 30 3.18 -4.85 9.79
N ARG A 31 1.94 -5.26 10.03
CA ARG A 31 1.55 -6.58 10.52
C ARG A 31 0.74 -7.29 9.43
N ARG A 32 0.65 -8.61 9.56
CA ARG A 32 -0.17 -9.43 8.68
C ARG A 32 -1.61 -8.92 8.67
N GLY A 33 -2.12 -8.57 7.49
CA GLY A 33 -3.47 -8.02 7.34
C GLY A 33 -3.53 -6.51 7.12
N ASP A 34 -2.41 -5.79 7.25
CA ASP A 34 -2.41 -4.33 7.16
C ASP A 34 -2.38 -3.81 5.71
N LEU A 35 -2.83 -2.57 5.55
CA LEU A 35 -2.64 -1.75 4.36
C LEU A 35 -1.33 -0.97 4.50
N PHE A 36 -0.43 -1.08 3.52
CA PHE A 36 0.73 -0.21 3.43
C PHE A 36 0.46 0.96 2.48
N VAL A 37 0.78 2.18 2.92
CA VAL A 37 0.69 3.39 2.10
C VAL A 37 2.11 3.87 1.78
N ALA A 38 2.53 3.63 0.53
CA ALA A 38 3.81 4.07 -0.01
C ALA A 38 3.71 5.54 -0.43
N LEU A 39 4.13 6.42 0.49
CA LEU A 39 4.17 7.86 0.26
C LEU A 39 5.55 8.28 -0.24
N GLU A 40 5.60 9.14 -1.24
CA GLU A 40 6.83 9.86 -1.59
C GLU A 40 7.11 10.93 -0.51
N GLY A 41 8.19 10.76 0.24
CA GLY A 41 8.61 11.70 1.28
C GLY A 41 9.79 12.55 0.84
N ALA A 42 10.02 13.67 1.53
CA ALA A 42 11.15 14.56 1.26
C ALA A 42 12.53 13.91 1.50
N THR A 43 12.60 12.95 2.43
CA THR A 43 13.84 12.27 2.82
C THR A 43 13.94 10.86 2.23
N THR A 44 12.79 10.17 2.10
CA THR A 44 12.76 8.77 1.70
C THR A 44 11.52 8.50 0.87
N ASP A 45 11.69 7.76 -0.21
CA ASP A 45 10.61 7.25 -1.04
C ASP A 45 10.03 5.95 -0.45
N GLY A 46 8.75 5.97 -0.08
CA GLY A 46 8.03 4.83 0.45
C GLY A 46 7.90 3.65 -0.53
N HIS A 47 8.00 3.90 -1.85
CA HIS A 47 7.92 2.85 -2.88
C HIS A 47 9.06 1.84 -2.73
N ALA A 48 10.23 2.27 -2.27
CA ALA A 48 11.39 1.42 -2.02
C ALA A 48 11.14 0.33 -0.94
N PHE A 49 10.08 0.46 -0.13
CA PHE A 49 9.76 -0.49 0.95
C PHE A 49 8.54 -1.35 0.67
N ILE A 50 7.99 -1.32 -0.55
CA ILE A 50 6.83 -2.15 -0.92
C ILE A 50 7.16 -3.64 -0.75
N ASP A 51 8.32 -4.09 -1.21
CA ASP A 51 8.73 -5.50 -1.06
C ASP A 51 8.86 -5.91 0.41
N GLU A 52 9.35 -5.02 1.27
CA GLU A 52 9.42 -5.27 2.71
C GLU A 52 8.01 -5.37 3.33
N ALA A 53 7.09 -4.48 2.95
CA ALA A 53 5.72 -4.50 3.41
C ALA A 53 4.99 -5.79 2.99
N ILE A 54 5.18 -6.24 1.75
CA ILE A 54 4.66 -7.52 1.25
C ILE A 54 5.23 -8.68 2.06
N ALA A 55 6.55 -8.72 2.28
CA ALA A 55 7.20 -9.77 3.06
C ALA A 55 6.69 -9.85 4.51
N ARG A 56 6.26 -8.72 5.08
CA ARG A 56 5.65 -8.64 6.42
C ARG A 56 4.17 -9.00 6.46
N GLY A 57 3.54 -9.19 5.31
CA GLY A 57 2.16 -9.65 5.19
C GLY A 57 1.13 -8.55 5.01
N ALA A 58 1.50 -7.41 4.40
CA ALA A 58 0.52 -6.43 3.95
C ALA A 58 -0.52 -7.11 3.02
N SER A 59 -1.80 -6.82 3.26
CA SER A 59 -2.91 -7.29 2.44
C SER A 59 -3.11 -6.47 1.17
N ALA A 60 -2.69 -5.20 1.19
CA ALA A 60 -2.81 -4.28 0.07
C ALA A 60 -1.74 -3.18 0.17
N ILE A 61 -1.43 -2.58 -0.98
CA ILE A 61 -0.49 -1.47 -1.13
C ILE A 61 -1.22 -0.33 -1.83
N VAL A 62 -1.11 0.88 -1.29
CA VAL A 62 -1.48 2.13 -1.97
C VAL A 62 -0.19 2.87 -2.30
N ALA A 63 -0.02 3.25 -3.56
CA ALA A 63 1.15 3.92 -4.09
C ALA A 63 0.73 4.98 -5.11
N GLN A 64 1.53 6.03 -5.26
CA GLN A 64 1.26 7.09 -6.27
C GLN A 64 1.54 6.58 -7.68
N GLU A 65 2.51 5.69 -7.83
CA GLU A 65 2.85 5.05 -9.08
C GLU A 65 2.76 3.52 -8.96
N PRO A 66 2.37 2.81 -10.04
CA PRO A 66 2.37 1.36 -10.02
C PRO A 66 3.80 0.83 -9.78
N PRO A 67 4.02 -0.10 -8.85
CA PRO A 67 5.36 -0.65 -8.57
C PRO A 67 5.96 -1.44 -9.75
N PHE A 68 5.18 -1.67 -10.81
CA PHE A 68 5.55 -2.33 -12.04
C PHE A 68 5.62 -1.40 -13.27
N ALA A 69 5.36 -0.10 -13.11
CA ALA A 69 5.36 0.85 -14.23
C ALA A 69 6.74 1.00 -14.92
N HIS A 70 7.84 0.64 -14.23
CA HIS A 70 9.21 0.73 -14.76
C HIS A 70 9.82 -0.60 -15.20
N ARG A 71 9.08 -1.72 -15.18
CA ARG A 71 9.61 -3.03 -15.63
C ARG A 71 9.53 -3.18 -17.16
N GLN A 72 10.16 -2.25 -17.89
CA GLN A 72 10.43 -2.35 -19.33
C GLN A 72 11.76 -1.66 -19.68
N ARG A 73 12.90 -2.15 -19.16
CA ARG A 73 14.23 -2.00 -19.77
C ARG A 73 15.07 -3.23 -19.49
#